data_AF-W1Y1D4-F1
#
_entry.id   AF-W1Y1D4-F1
#
_cell.length_a   1.000
_cell.length_b   1.000
_cell.length_c   1.000
_cell.angle_alpha   90.00
_cell.angle_beta   90.00
_cell.angle_gamma   90.00
#
_symmetry.space_group_name_H-M   'P 1'
#
loop_
_entity.id
_entity.type
_entity.pdbx_description
1 polymer ?
#
loop_
_entity_poly.entity_id
_entity_poly.type
_entity_poly.pdbx_seq_one_letter_code
_entity_poly.pdbx_strand_id
1 'polypeptide(L)'
;RGPFFVKELMDDLDLDFAVTYNGQYIFNKDRVLFTSPISKLHLRQLITYAKKEGKEIALGTKDAMLGSKIMSFGLGSFSQRISRFVPSVLTRTVSHSFNRMV
;
A
#
# COMPACT_ATOMS: atom_id res chain seq x y z
N ARG A 1 -7.59 14.12 6.01
CA ARG A 1 -8.07 15.13 5.03
C ARG A 1 -6.84 15.70 4.34
N GLY A 2 -6.75 15.70 3.01
CA GLY A 2 -5.57 16.19 2.28
C GLY A 2 -5.51 17.72 2.20
N PRO A 3 -4.38 18.36 1.86
CA PRO A 3 -4.17 19.80 1.94
C PRO A 3 -5.07 20.62 1.01
N PHE A 4 -5.83 19.98 0.11
CA PHE A 4 -6.74 20.64 -0.81
C PHE A 4 -7.79 21.52 -0.10
N PHE A 5 -8.38 21.04 1.01
CA PHE A 5 -9.35 21.85 1.78
C PHE A 5 -8.70 23.03 2.51
N VAL A 6 -7.37 22.99 2.71
CA VAL A 6 -6.67 24.05 3.43
C VAL A 6 -6.58 25.31 2.57
N LYS A 7 -6.59 25.18 1.24
CA LYS A 7 -6.57 26.33 0.34
C LYS A 7 -7.82 27.20 0.50
N GLU A 8 -9.00 26.60 0.49
CA GLU A 8 -10.28 27.31 0.71
C GLU A 8 -10.25 28.04 2.06
N LEU A 9 -9.79 27.38 3.13
CA LEU A 9 -9.67 27.98 4.45
C LEU A 9 -8.67 29.15 4.49
N MET A 10 -7.55 29.05 3.75
CA MET A 10 -6.57 30.14 3.66
C MET A 10 -7.13 31.36 2.94
N ASP A 11 -8.00 31.15 1.94
CA ASP A 11 -8.65 32.24 1.22
C ASP A 11 -9.74 32.90 2.09
N ASP A 12 -10.54 32.10 2.79
CA ASP A 12 -11.61 32.58 3.68
C ASP A 12 -11.09 33.35 4.91
N LEU A 13 -9.98 32.91 5.49
CA LEU A 13 -9.38 33.50 6.69
C LEU A 13 -8.23 34.47 6.40
N ASP A 14 -7.94 34.74 5.13
CA ASP A 14 -6.81 35.55 4.65
C ASP A 14 -5.46 35.17 5.27
N LEU A 15 -5.12 33.88 5.21
CA LEU A 15 -3.85 33.35 5.72
C LEU A 15 -2.75 33.41 4.66
N ASP A 16 -1.54 33.80 5.07
CA ASP A 16 -0.39 33.94 4.17
C ASP A 16 0.17 32.61 3.68
N PHE A 17 0.21 31.59 4.54
CA PHE A 17 0.75 30.27 4.24
C PHE A 17 0.11 29.18 5.10
N ALA A 18 0.20 27.93 4.64
CA ALA A 18 -0.22 26.77 5.40
C ALA A 18 0.91 25.75 5.57
N VAL A 19 0.92 25.12 6.74
CA VAL A 19 1.78 23.99 7.08
C VAL A 19 0.91 22.74 7.20
N THR A 20 1.11 21.77 6.32
CA THR A 20 0.30 20.54 6.26
C THR A 20 1.16 19.28 6.38
N TYR A 21 0.53 18.12 6.63
CA TYR A 21 1.21 16.83 6.81
C TYR A 21 2.38 16.89 7.80
N ASN A 22 2.18 17.51 8.96
CA ASN A 22 3.21 17.67 10.00
C ASN A 22 4.51 18.32 9.48
N GLY A 23 4.39 19.32 8.60
CA GLY A 23 5.53 20.07 8.05
C GLY A 23 6.11 19.49 6.76
N GLN A 24 5.56 18.40 6.23
CA GLN A 24 6.03 17.82 4.98
C GLN A 24 5.60 18.60 3.74
N TYR A 25 4.58 19.46 3.85
CA TYR A 25 4.07 20.23 2.72
C TYR A 25 3.66 21.63 3.18
N ILE A 26 4.45 22.63 2.78
CA ILE A 26 4.25 24.05 3.12
C ILE A 26 4.06 24.82 1.81
N PHE A 27 3.00 25.62 1.74
CA PHE A 27 2.66 26.40 0.56
C PHE A 27 1.98 27.71 0.92
N ASN A 28 2.06 28.69 0.03
CA ASN A 28 1.26 29.92 0.05
C ASN A 28 0.23 29.89 -1.10
N LYS A 29 -0.55 30.97 -1.26
CA LYS A 29 -1.59 31.07 -2.31
C LYS A 29 -1.04 30.87 -3.73
N ASP A 30 0.21 31.26 -3.97
CA ASP A 30 0.83 31.26 -5.30
C ASP A 30 1.66 30.01 -5.62
N ARG A 31 2.35 29.44 -4.63
CA ARG A 31 3.37 28.40 -4.84
C ARG A 31 3.60 27.50 -3.63
N VAL A 32 4.23 26.37 -3.91
CA VAL A 32 4.76 25.47 -2.88
C VAL A 32 6.09 26.02 -2.38
N LEU A 33 6.21 26.19 -1.06
CA LEU A 33 7.40 26.73 -0.39
C LEU A 33 8.36 25.60 0.01
N PHE A 34 7.84 24.46 0.48
CA PHE A 34 8.64 23.33 0.91
C PHE A 34 7.90 22.00 0.77
N THR A 35 8.63 20.96 0.36
CA THR A 35 8.14 19.58 0.32
C THR A 35 9.17 18.61 0.86
N SER A 36 8.76 17.73 1.78
CA SER A 36 9.55 16.59 2.26
C SER A 36 8.82 15.29 1.94
N PRO A 37 8.96 14.75 0.71
CA PRO A 37 8.30 13.51 0.32
C PRO A 37 8.97 12.30 0.98
N ILE A 38 8.21 11.22 1.16
CA ILE A 38 8.77 9.92 1.57
C ILE A 38 9.81 9.48 0.53
N SER A 39 10.99 9.08 1.00
CA SER A 39 12.06 8.60 0.10
C SER A 39 11.60 7.38 -0.70
N LYS A 40 12.05 7.27 -1.95
CA LYS A 40 11.74 6.10 -2.80
C LYS A 40 12.19 4.78 -2.15
N LEU A 41 13.27 4.82 -1.38
CA LEU A 41 13.77 3.67 -0.65
C LEU A 41 12.77 3.21 0.43
N HIS A 42 12.32 4.13 1.29
CA HIS A 42 11.36 3.82 2.35
C HIS A 42 10.01 3.38 1.78
N LEU A 43 9.57 4.00 0.68
CA LEU A 43 8.35 3.59 -0.02
C LEU A 43 8.44 2.15 -0.52
N ARG A 44 9.59 1.76 -1.10
CA ARG A 44 9.82 0.36 -1.54
C ARG A 44 9.84 -0.61 -0.35
N GLN A 45 10.47 -0.23 0.76
CA GLN A 45 10.48 -1.05 1.98
C GLN A 45 9.06 -1.26 2.53
N LEU A 46 8.23 -0.23 2.54
CA LEU A 46 6.82 -0.33 2.94
C LEU A 46 6.03 -1.26 2.03
N ILE A 47 6.22 -1.17 0.72
CA ILE A 47 5.58 -2.07 -0.25
C ILE A 47 6.03 -3.52 -0.01
N THR A 48 7.33 -3.76 0.19
CA THR A 48 7.86 -5.09 0.47
C THR A 48 7.31 -5.67 1.78
N TYR A 49 7.22 -4.85 2.82
CA TYR A 49 6.63 -5.26 4.09
C TYR A 49 5.15 -5.63 3.93
N ALA A 50 4.35 -4.80 3.25
CA ALA A 50 2.95 -5.11 3.02
C ALA A 50 2.75 -6.38 2.20
N LYS A 51 3.61 -6.63 1.18
CA LYS A 51 3.64 -7.90 0.45
C LYS A 51 3.88 -9.09 1.38
N LYS A 52 4.88 -8.99 2.26
CA LYS A 52 5.23 -10.05 3.20
C LYS A 52 4.10 -10.35 4.17
N GLU A 53 3.43 -9.33 4.66
CA GLU A 53 2.35 -9.46 5.65
C GLU A 53 0.96 -9.62 5.02
N GLY A 54 0.87 -9.78 3.69
CA GLY A 54 -0.42 -9.93 2.99
C GLY A 54 -1.35 -8.71 3.07
N LYS A 55 -0.80 -7.50 3.26
CA LYS A 55 -1.56 -6.25 3.36
C LYS A 55 -1.77 -5.63 1.98
N GLU A 56 -3.00 -5.23 1.69
CA GLU A 56 -3.33 -4.49 0.47
C GLU A 56 -2.89 -3.02 0.59
N ILE A 57 -2.30 -2.48 -0.49
CA ILE A 57 -1.91 -1.07 -0.60
C ILE A 57 -2.66 -0.42 -1.77
N ALA A 58 -3.20 0.78 -1.58
CA ALA A 58 -3.66 1.65 -2.66
C ALA A 58 -2.77 2.90 -2.74
N LEU A 59 -2.20 3.16 -3.93
CA LEU A 59 -1.34 4.31 -4.19
C LEU A 59 -2.07 5.30 -5.09
N GLY A 60 -2.41 6.46 -4.55
CA GLY A 60 -3.02 7.53 -5.33
C GLY A 60 -2.00 8.42 -6.00
N THR A 61 -1.82 8.27 -7.32
CA THR A 61 -1.01 9.18 -8.13
C THR A 61 -1.88 10.29 -8.72
N LYS A 62 -1.28 11.34 -9.31
CA LYS A 62 -2.04 12.45 -9.92
C LYS A 62 -2.97 11.96 -11.05
N ASP A 63 -2.54 10.91 -11.76
CA ASP A 63 -3.19 10.45 -13.00
C ASP A 63 -4.11 9.25 -12.74
N ALA A 64 -3.84 8.45 -11.69
CA ALA A 64 -4.64 7.27 -11.39
C ALA A 64 -4.43 6.74 -9.96
N MET A 65 -5.46 6.07 -9.44
CA MET A 65 -5.32 5.16 -8.29
C MET A 65 -4.69 3.85 -8.75
N LEU A 66 -3.48 3.59 -8.28
CA LEU A 66 -2.78 2.32 -8.47
C LEU A 66 -3.04 1.43 -7.25
N GLY A 67 -4.02 0.55 -7.36
CA GLY A 67 -4.23 -0.53 -6.39
C GLY A 67 -3.15 -1.60 -6.54
N SER A 68 -2.59 -2.04 -5.41
CA SER A 68 -1.65 -3.14 -5.41
C SER A 68 -2.43 -4.44 -5.62
N LYS A 69 -2.42 -4.99 -6.84
CA LYS A 69 -2.90 -6.35 -7.15
C LYS A 69 -2.05 -7.45 -6.47
N ILE A 70 -1.43 -7.16 -5.33
CA ILE A 70 -0.46 -8.02 -4.66
C ILE A 70 -1.12 -9.32 -4.20
N MET A 71 -2.38 -9.28 -3.76
CA MET A 71 -3.17 -10.49 -3.46
C MET A 71 -3.50 -11.35 -4.70
N SER A 72 -3.47 -10.80 -5.93
CA SER A 72 -3.76 -11.60 -7.12
C SER A 72 -2.59 -12.51 -7.53
N PHE A 73 -1.40 -12.35 -6.95
CA PHE A 73 -0.21 -13.15 -7.29
C PHE A 73 -0.19 -14.55 -6.63
N GLY A 74 -1.19 -14.89 -5.80
CA GLY A 74 -1.39 -16.24 -5.25
C GLY A 74 -2.76 -16.88 -5.56
N LEU A 75 -3.71 -16.10 -6.10
CA LEU A 75 -5.08 -16.51 -6.41
C LEU A 75 -5.38 -16.61 -7.91
N GLY A 76 -4.46 -16.16 -8.78
CA GLY A 76 -4.60 -16.33 -10.23
C GLY A 76 -4.54 -17.81 -10.62
N SER A 77 -5.22 -18.19 -11.71
CA SER A 77 -5.44 -19.54 -12.26
C SER A 77 -4.22 -20.47 -12.33
N PHE A 78 -3.01 -19.94 -12.13
CA PHE A 78 -1.78 -20.70 -11.95
C PHE A 78 -1.80 -21.54 -10.66
N SER A 79 -2.23 -20.99 -9.52
CA SER A 79 -2.30 -21.69 -8.21
C SER A 79 -3.26 -22.90 -8.25
N GLN A 80 -4.44 -22.73 -8.86
CA GLN A 80 -5.38 -23.83 -9.12
C GLN A 80 -4.83 -24.89 -10.10
N ARG A 81 -3.86 -24.53 -10.95
CA ARG A 81 -3.26 -25.47 -11.90
C ARG A 81 -2.14 -26.29 -11.25
N ILE A 82 -1.46 -25.76 -10.23
CA ILE A 82 -0.46 -26.51 -9.43
C ILE A 82 -1.12 -27.41 -8.38
N SER A 83 -2.30 -27.04 -7.86
CA SER A 83 -3.04 -27.93 -6.93
C SER A 83 -3.46 -29.25 -7.59
N ARG A 84 -3.70 -29.24 -8.91
CA ARG A 84 -3.99 -30.45 -9.70
C ARG A 84 -2.76 -31.34 -9.95
N PHE A 85 -1.54 -30.82 -9.72
CA PHE A 85 -0.29 -31.56 -9.87
C PHE A 85 0.25 -32.09 -8.54
N VAL A 86 -0.42 -31.84 -7.41
CA VAL A 86 -0.13 -32.52 -6.15
C VAL A 86 -0.70 -33.95 -6.24
N PRO A 87 0.14 -34.99 -6.26
CA PRO A 87 -0.34 -36.37 -6.36
C PRO A 87 -1.12 -36.74 -5.11
N SER A 88 -2.29 -37.37 -5.27
CA SER A 88 -3.13 -37.87 -4.16
C SER A 88 -2.45 -38.90 -3.24
N VAL A 89 -1.26 -39.36 -3.60
CA VAL A 89 -0.40 -40.25 -2.82
C VAL A 89 0.27 -39.50 -1.65
N LEU A 90 0.60 -38.22 -1.82
CA LEU A 90 1.25 -37.40 -0.78
C LEU A 90 0.25 -36.90 0.28
N THR A 91 -1.04 -36.82 -0.05
CA THR A 91 -2.09 -36.44 0.91
C THR A 91 -2.19 -37.40 2.09
N ARG A 92 -1.92 -38.70 1.91
CA ARG A 92 -2.06 -39.71 2.98
C ARG A 92 -0.88 -39.73 3.98
N THR A 93 0.31 -39.30 3.55
CA THR A 93 1.49 -39.20 4.44
C THR A 93 1.42 -37.94 5.31
N VAL A 94 0.89 -36.85 4.77
CA VAL A 94 0.76 -35.58 5.51
C VAL A 94 -0.27 -35.70 6.63
N SER A 95 -1.38 -36.43 6.43
CA SER A 95 -2.40 -36.63 7.48
C SER A 95 -1.88 -37.34 8.74
N HIS A 96 -0.87 -38.21 8.63
CA HIS A 96 -0.31 -38.91 9.79
C HIS A 96 0.73 -38.08 10.58
N SER A 97 1.36 -37.08 9.95
CA SER A 97 2.31 -36.20 10.64
C SER A 97 1.61 -35.14 11.51
N PHE A 98 0.40 -34.70 11.12
CA PHE A 98 -0.34 -33.68 11.86
C PHE A 98 -1.04 -34.23 13.11
N ASN A 99 -1.29 -35.54 13.18
CA ASN A 99 -1.98 -36.15 14.33
C ASN A 99 -1.03 -36.65 15.44
N ARG A 100 0.28 -36.39 15.32
CA ARG A 100 1.30 -36.71 16.35
C ARG A 100 1.90 -35.45 17.00
N MET A 101 1.31 -34.29 16.72
CA MET A 101 1.68 -33.00 17.32
C MET A 101 0.46 -32.31 17.95
N VAL A 102 -0.39 -33.12 18.58
CA VAL A 102 -1.29 -32.74 19.69
C VAL A 102 -1.04 -33.73 20.81
#